data_AF-A0A520EC41-F1
#
_entry.id   AF-A0A520EC41-F1
#
_cell.length_a   1.000
_cell.length_b   1.000
_cell.length_c   1.000
_cell.angle_alpha   90.00
_cell.angle_beta   90.00
_cell.angle_gamma   90.00
#
_symmetry.space_group_name_H-M   'P 1'
#
loop_
_entity.id
_entity.type
_entity.pdbx_description
1 polymer ?
#
loop_
_entity_poly.entity_id
_entity_poly.type
_entity_poly.pdbx_seq_one_letter_code
_entity_poly.pdbx_strand_id
1 'polypeptide(L)' 'MALTLTLPTAGGSLAPYTLRGSVPAKPPAGVKFNRIAYSAAHVVADPLAAVDPWLQAAVDWDTTIAYRQHLWSLGLGVA' A
#
# COMPACT_ATOMS: atom_id res chain seq x y z
N MET A 1 18.97 0.74 -15.95
CA MET A 1 19.07 2.18 -15.67
C MET A 1 18.34 2.45 -14.37
N ALA A 2 18.92 3.24 -13.46
CA ALA A 2 18.24 3.60 -12.21
C ALA A 2 17.16 4.64 -12.49
N LEU A 3 15.97 4.46 -11.91
CA LEU A 3 14.84 5.38 -12.08
C LEU A 3 15.10 6.66 -11.26
N THR A 4 15.00 7.82 -11.90
CA THR A 4 15.18 9.13 -11.27
C THR A 4 13.91 9.96 -11.41
N LEU A 5 13.48 10.60 -10.33
CA LEU A 5 12.28 11.47 -10.25
C LEU A 5 12.66 12.83 -9.67
N THR A 6 12.04 13.90 -10.17
CA THR A 6 12.17 15.22 -9.54
C THR A 6 11.19 15.33 -8.37
N LEU A 7 11.70 15.53 -7.15
CA LEU A 7 10.91 15.58 -5.92
C LEU A 7 11.08 16.93 -5.18
N PRO A 8 10.05 17.40 -4.46
CA PRO A 8 10.18 18.55 -3.58
C PRO A 8 11.10 18.24 -2.39
N THR A 9 11.90 19.22 -2.00
CA THR A 9 12.74 19.18 -0.81
C THR A 9 12.10 19.95 0.33
N ALA A 10 12.58 19.73 1.56
CA ALA A 10 12.13 20.48 2.74
C ALA A 10 12.34 22.00 2.61
N GLY A 11 13.27 22.45 1.77
CA GLY A 11 13.52 23.86 1.48
C GLY A 11 12.59 24.47 0.42
N GLY A 12 11.59 23.72 -0.06
CA GLY A 12 10.64 24.17 -1.08
C GLY A 12 11.18 24.16 -2.52
N SER A 13 12.45 23.80 -2.73
CA SER A 13 13.03 23.61 -4.06
C SER A 13 12.81 22.19 -4.58
N LEU A 14 12.96 22.01 -5.90
CA LEU A 14 12.92 20.69 -6.54
C LEU A 14 14.33 20.12 -6.72
N ALA A 15 14.49 18.82 -6.51
CA ALA A 15 15.75 18.12 -6.73
C ALA A 15 15.53 16.72 -7.34
N PRO A 16 16.46 16.23 -8.18
CA PRO A 16 16.41 14.87 -8.68
C PRO A 16 16.71 13.87 -7.56
N TYR A 17 15.87 12.85 -7.45
CA TYR A 17 16.02 11.69 -6.57
C TYR A 17 16.12 10.43 -7.41
N THR A 18 17.28 9.80 -7.41
CA THR A 18 17.47 8.45 -7.95
C THR A 18 17.01 7.44 -6.92
N LEU A 19 16.09 6.54 -7.30
CA LEU A 19 15.60 5.49 -6.43
C LEU A 19 16.76 4.64 -5.88
N ARG A 20 16.71 4.37 -4.57
CA ARG A 20 17.68 3.52 -3.86
C ARG A 20 16.92 2.41 -3.13
N GLY A 21 17.54 1.25 -3.02
CA GLY A 21 16.99 0.08 -2.31
C GLY A 21 16.90 -1.16 -3.19
N SER A 22 16.58 -2.28 -2.55
CA SER A 22 16.28 -3.56 -3.20
C SER A 22 14.83 -3.95 -2.95
N VAL A 23 14.26 -4.73 -3.86
CA VAL A 23 12.90 -5.25 -3.71
C VAL A 23 12.85 -6.20 -2.49
N PRO A 24 11.90 -6.04 -1.55
CA PRO A 24 11.74 -6.98 -0.45
C PRO A 24 11.46 -8.40 -0.95
N ALA A 25 12.01 -9.40 -0.26
CA ALA A 25 11.76 -10.79 -0.61
C ALA A 25 10.28 -11.15 -0.41
N LYS A 26 9.67 -11.78 -1.42
CA LYS A 26 8.31 -12.32 -1.32
C LYS A 26 8.37 -13.72 -0.69
N PRO A 27 7.64 -14.00 0.40
CA PRO A 27 7.58 -15.34 0.95
C PRO A 27 6.96 -16.33 -0.04
N PRO A 28 7.42 -17.59 -0.09
CA PRO A 28 6.74 -18.66 -0.81
C PRO A 28 5.32 -18.86 -0.27
N ALA A 29 4.39 -19.24 -1.15
CA ALA A 29 3.03 -19.57 -0.73
C ALA A 29 3.04 -20.71 0.30
N GLY A 30 2.27 -20.57 1.38
CA GLY A 30 2.15 -21.58 2.43
C GLY A 30 3.31 -21.64 3.42
N VAL A 31 4.23 -20.66 3.42
CA VAL A 31 5.27 -20.56 4.45
C VAL A 31 4.65 -20.46 5.84
N LYS A 32 5.16 -21.25 6.80
CA LYS A 32 4.78 -21.13 8.21
C LYS A 32 5.74 -20.20 8.92
N PHE A 33 5.23 -19.07 9.39
CA PHE A 33 6.02 -18.15 10.19
C PHE A 33 6.16 -18.63 11.63
N ASN A 34 7.26 -18.27 12.30
CA ASN A 34 7.46 -18.51 13.73
C ASN A 34 6.83 -17.42 14.61
N ARG A 35 6.00 -16.54 14.03
CA ARG A 35 5.28 -15.44 14.67
C ARG A 35 3.90 -15.32 14.04
N ILE A 36 2.95 -14.81 14.82
CA ILE A 36 1.65 -14.40 14.31
C ILE A 36 1.76 -12.91 13.96
N ALA A 37 1.72 -12.60 12.66
CA ALA A 37 1.84 -11.24 12.16
C ALA A 37 0.53 -10.81 11.50
N TYR A 38 -0.02 -9.68 11.96
CA TYR A 38 -1.19 -9.04 11.36
C TYR A 38 -0.78 -7.73 10.70
N SER A 39 -1.42 -7.41 9.58
CA SER A 39 -1.40 -6.07 9.00
C SER A 39 -2.73 -5.38 9.31
N ALA A 40 -2.66 -4.20 9.94
CA ALA A 40 -3.81 -3.32 10.06
C ALA A 40 -4.10 -2.75 8.66
N ALA A 41 -5.08 -3.33 7.97
CA ALA A 41 -5.32 -3.02 6.56
C ALA A 41 -6.12 -1.73 6.41
N HIS A 42 -5.69 -0.87 5.48
CA HIS A 42 -6.40 0.37 5.14
C HIS A 42 -7.65 0.09 4.28
N VAL A 43 -8.51 1.09 4.11
CA VAL A 43 -9.67 1.06 3.21
C VAL A 43 -9.38 1.93 2.00
N VAL A 44 -9.86 1.52 0.82
CA VAL A 44 -9.75 2.30 -0.42
C VAL A 44 -11.05 3.06 -0.62
N ALA A 45 -10.95 4.38 -0.72
CA ALA A 45 -12.10 5.23 -1.04
C ALA A 45 -12.52 5.04 -2.50
N ASP A 46 -13.82 5.09 -2.77
CA ASP A 46 -14.34 5.22 -4.14
C ASP A 46 -14.19 6.70 -4.58
N PRO A 47 -13.28 7.00 -5.53
CA PRO A 47 -13.01 8.39 -5.93
C PRO A 47 -14.08 8.97 -6.86
N LEU A 48 -15.01 8.16 -7.37
CA LEU A 48 -16.06 8.59 -8.30
C LEU A 48 -17.43 8.73 -7.62
N ALA A 49 -17.52 8.37 -6.34
CA ALA A 49 -18.75 8.49 -5.58
C ALA A 49 -19.17 9.96 -5.39
N ALA A 50 -20.44 10.24 -5.68
CA ALA A 50 -21.04 11.56 -5.48
C ALA A 50 -21.49 11.75 -4.01
N VAL A 51 -20.53 11.86 -3.09
CA VAL A 51 -20.77 12.05 -1.64
C VAL A 51 -19.95 13.22 -1.10
N ASP A 52 -20.32 13.74 0.06
CA ASP A 52 -19.42 14.62 0.83
C ASP A 52 -18.33 13.76 1.50
N PRO A 53 -17.06 13.86 1.08
CA PRO A 53 -16.01 12.97 1.57
C PRO A 53 -15.54 13.26 3.00
N TRP A 54 -15.96 14.38 3.60
CA TRP A 54 -15.69 14.69 5.01
C TRP A 54 -16.78 14.16 5.93
N LEU A 55 -18.02 14.05 5.43
CA LEU A 55 -19.17 13.61 6.22
C LEU A 55 -19.55 12.15 5.96
N GLN A 56 -19.19 11.61 4.79
CA GLN A 56 -19.62 10.30 4.33
C GLN A 56 -18.43 9.50 3.79
N ALA A 57 -18.41 8.21 4.09
CA ALA A 57 -17.46 7.27 3.53
C ALA A 57 -18.08 6.56 2.32
N ALA A 58 -17.42 6.66 1.16
CA ALA A 58 -17.68 5.81 0.01
C ALA A 58 -16.48 4.88 -0.19
N VAL A 59 -16.73 3.57 -0.15
CA VAL A 59 -15.67 2.55 -0.18
C VAL A 59 -15.69 1.85 -1.52
N ASP A 60 -14.53 1.78 -2.17
CA ASP A 60 -14.28 0.84 -3.26
C ASP A 60 -14.03 -0.52 -2.64
N TRP A 61 -15.08 -1.36 -2.59
CA TRP A 61 -15.01 -2.67 -1.96
C TRP A 61 -14.12 -3.64 -2.73
N ASP A 62 -14.09 -3.57 -4.06
CA ASP A 62 -13.32 -4.49 -4.88
C ASP A 62 -11.82 -4.27 -4.64
N THR A 63 -11.36 -3.03 -4.70
CA THR A 63 -9.94 -2.70 -4.43
C THR A 63 -9.58 -2.93 -2.96
N THR A 64 -10.51 -2.60 -2.05
CA THR A 64 -10.36 -2.87 -0.61
C THR A 64 -10.13 -4.36 -0.36
N ILE A 65 -10.97 -5.26 -0.90
CA ILE A 65 -10.83 -6.71 -0.73
C ILE A 65 -9.61 -7.27 -1.47
N ALA A 66 -9.30 -6.78 -2.66
CA ALA A 66 -8.09 -7.18 -3.39
C ALA A 66 -6.81 -6.96 -2.55
N TYR A 67 -6.74 -5.86 -1.78
CA TYR A 67 -5.61 -5.63 -0.87
C TYR A 67 -5.55 -6.65 0.28
N ARG A 68 -6.69 -7.12 0.81
CA ARG A 68 -6.70 -8.19 1.84
C ARG A 68 -6.22 -9.51 1.24
N GLN A 69 -6.69 -9.85 0.04
CA GLN A 69 -6.22 -11.04 -0.68
C GLN A 69 -4.71 -10.98 -0.93
N HIS A 70 -4.18 -9.80 -1.26
CA HIS A 70 -2.74 -9.59 -1.37
C HIS A 70 -2.01 -9.90 -0.05
N LEU A 71 -2.47 -9.35 1.09
CA LEU A 71 -1.87 -9.62 2.40
C LEU A 71 -1.93 -11.10 2.79
N TRP A 72 -3.05 -11.78 2.54
CA TRP A 72 -3.16 -13.23 2.74
C TRP A 72 -2.21 -14.01 1.83
N SER A 73 -2.00 -13.57 0.59
CA SER A 73 -1.03 -14.19 -0.32
C SER A 73 0.42 -14.08 0.18
N LEU A 74 0.70 -13.12 1.06
CA LEU A 74 1.98 -12.97 1.77
C LEU A 74 2.03 -13.78 3.08
N GLY A 75 0.94 -14.45 3.46
CA GLY A 75 0.81 -15.24 4.69
C GLY A 75 0.51 -14.42 5.95
N LEU A 76 0.15 -13.15 5.80
CA LEU A 76 -0.20 -12.28 6.93
C LEU A 76 -1.67 -12.46 7.33
N GLY A 77 -1.96 -12.28 8.62
CA GLY A 77 -3.32 -12.00 9.07
C GLY A 77 -3.73 -10.57 8.71
N VAL A 78 -5.05 -10.30 8.70
CA VAL A 78 -5.62 -8.96 8.54
C VAL A 78 -6.33 -8.57 9.83
N ALA A 79 -6.06 -7.37 10.33
CA ALA A 79 -6.72 -6.77 11.49
C ALA A 79 -7.66 -5.64 11.04
#